data_AF-A0A0Q0PQK7-F1
#
_entry.id   AF-A0A0Q0PQK7-F1
#
_cell.length_a   1.000
_cell.length_b   1.000
_cell.length_c   1.000
_cell.angle_alpha   90.00
_cell.angle_beta   90.00
_cell.angle_gamma   90.00
#
_symmetry.space_group_name_H-M   'P 1'
#
loop_
_entity.id
_entity.type
_entity.pdbx_description
1 polymer ?
#
loop_
_entity_poly.entity_id
_entity_poly.type
_entity_poly.pdbx_seq_one_letter_code
_entity_poly.pdbx_strand_id
1 'polypeptide(L)'
;MSQDKIDVKDVTPKVFNPKTHKGQGGDRFNPSNRIYVRESKGTYQKLRRYGGWFLLLLFGLVPWISYGDRQAILLDIGNQQFNFFGTTLYPQDLTLLALLFMIAAFGLFFITTFLGRVWCGYLCPQTVWTFMYIWFEEKLEGNANKRRKQDNSPMTAELVARKTLKHLAWFAIALVTGFTFVGYFVPVRELVIDFFTFNSTFWPVFWVMFFAICTYGNAGWMRSIMCIHMCPYARFQSAMFDKDTFIVGYDAARGEQRGPRARKADPKALGLGDCIDCDLCVQVCPTGIDIRDGLQYECINCGACIDACDNTMERMGYEKGLINYTTE
;
A
#
# COMPACT_ATOMS: atom_id res chain seq x y z
N MET A 1 -34.95 -35.08 23.92
CA MET A 1 -33.68 -34.34 23.72
C MET A 1 -34.02 -32.85 23.79
N SER A 2 -33.80 -32.24 24.95
CA SER A 2 -33.97 -30.80 25.16
C SER A 2 -32.91 -30.07 24.33
N GLN A 3 -33.34 -29.24 23.39
CA GLN A 3 -32.44 -28.30 22.71
C GLN A 3 -32.23 -27.10 23.63
N ASP A 4 -31.33 -27.24 24.59
CA ASP A 4 -30.84 -26.11 25.37
C ASP A 4 -29.98 -25.26 24.43
N LYS A 5 -30.61 -24.27 23.78
CA LYS A 5 -29.92 -23.28 22.98
C LYS A 5 -29.17 -22.36 23.93
N ILE A 6 -27.83 -22.34 23.80
CA ILE A 6 -26.96 -21.41 24.50
C ILE A 6 -27.39 -19.99 24.15
N ASP A 7 -27.69 -19.18 25.16
CA ASP A 7 -28.08 -17.78 24.98
C ASP A 7 -26.83 -16.98 24.59
N VAL A 8 -26.62 -16.79 23.29
CA VAL A 8 -25.49 -16.02 22.77
C VAL A 8 -25.84 -14.54 22.91
N LYS A 9 -25.21 -13.89 23.88
CA LYS A 9 -25.29 -12.44 24.04
C LYS A 9 -24.57 -11.78 22.87
N ASP A 10 -25.34 -11.14 21.98
CA ASP A 10 -24.80 -10.32 20.90
C ASP A 10 -24.06 -9.12 21.51
N VAL A 11 -22.73 -9.21 21.52
CA VAL A 11 -21.81 -8.17 21.99
C VAL A 11 -21.30 -7.31 20.83
N THR A 12 -21.87 -7.45 19.63
CA THR A 12 -21.47 -6.65 18.48
C THR A 12 -21.78 -5.17 18.77
N PRO A 13 -20.80 -4.26 18.71
CA PRO A 13 -21.05 -2.84 18.85
C PRO A 13 -22.08 -2.42 17.80
N LYS A 14 -23.21 -1.85 18.24
CA LYS A 14 -24.25 -1.33 17.34
C LYS A 14 -23.81 -0.03 16.66
N VAL A 15 -22.80 -0.05 15.79
CA VAL A 15 -22.67 0.95 14.73
C VAL A 15 -21.88 0.37 13.54
N PHE A 16 -22.44 -0.59 12.81
CA PHE A 16 -22.20 -0.60 11.37
C PHE A 16 -23.32 0.23 10.76
N ASN A 17 -23.03 1.49 10.42
CA ASN A 17 -23.90 2.24 9.54
C ASN A 17 -23.46 1.94 8.10
N PRO A 18 -24.07 0.97 7.38
CA PRO A 18 -23.71 0.67 5.99
C PRO A 18 -23.92 1.85 5.02
N LYS A 19 -24.34 3.03 5.50
CA LYS A 19 -24.70 4.20 4.69
C LYS A 19 -23.67 5.33 4.71
N THR A 20 -22.55 5.22 5.43
CA THR A 20 -21.53 6.28 5.55
C THR A 20 -20.69 6.54 4.30
N HIS A 21 -20.86 5.75 3.23
CA HIS A 21 -20.71 6.27 1.87
C HIS A 21 -21.79 5.75 0.91
N LYS A 22 -22.83 6.57 0.71
CA LYS A 22 -23.51 6.70 -0.60
C LYS A 22 -22.58 7.40 -1.62
N GLY A 23 -21.33 6.97 -1.72
CA GLY A 23 -20.40 7.38 -2.76
C GLY A 23 -20.60 6.56 -4.01
N GLN A 24 -21.78 6.67 -4.66
CA GLN A 24 -22.24 5.88 -5.81
C GLN A 24 -22.26 4.37 -5.54
N GLY A 25 -23.45 3.76 -5.55
CA GLY A 25 -23.69 2.33 -5.29
C GLY A 25 -23.10 1.36 -6.32
N GLY A 26 -21.81 1.45 -6.58
CA GLY A 26 -21.01 0.49 -7.32
C GLY A 26 -20.11 -0.26 -6.36
N ASP A 27 -19.93 -1.55 -6.62
CA ASP A 27 -18.98 -2.39 -5.90
C ASP A 27 -17.57 -1.78 -5.95
N ARG A 28 -17.00 -1.42 -4.79
CA ARG A 28 -15.64 -0.87 -4.65
C ARG A 28 -14.54 -1.88 -5.02
N PHE A 29 -14.91 -3.16 -5.12
CA PHE A 29 -14.04 -4.24 -5.58
C PHE A 29 -14.15 -4.49 -7.09
N ASN A 30 -15.09 -3.82 -7.76
CA ASN A 30 -15.18 -3.84 -9.21
C ASN A 30 -14.00 -3.04 -9.79
N PRO A 31 -13.10 -3.64 -10.61
CA PRO A 31 -11.98 -2.92 -11.23
C PRO A 31 -12.40 -1.71 -12.06
N SER A 32 -13.66 -1.66 -12.53
CA SER A 32 -14.23 -0.51 -13.25
C SER A 32 -14.57 0.68 -12.34
N ASN A 33 -14.84 0.45 -11.03
CA ASN A 33 -15.16 1.49 -10.07
C ASN A 33 -13.92 1.86 -9.23
N ARG A 34 -12.89 2.35 -9.92
CA ARG A 34 -11.56 2.58 -9.33
C ARG A 34 -11.57 3.67 -8.24
N ILE A 35 -10.81 3.44 -7.18
CA ILE A 35 -10.61 4.42 -6.10
C ILE A 35 -9.62 5.49 -6.57
N TYR A 36 -10.06 6.74 -6.52
CA TYR A 36 -9.26 7.92 -6.87
C TYR A 36 -8.61 8.52 -5.63
N VAL A 37 -7.42 8.03 -5.30
CA VAL A 37 -6.67 8.51 -4.12
C VAL A 37 -6.20 9.95 -4.35
N ARG A 38 -6.54 10.83 -3.43
CA ARG A 38 -6.07 12.21 -3.36
C ARG A 38 -4.72 12.29 -2.63
N GLU A 39 -3.79 13.12 -3.12
CA GLU A 39 -2.54 13.38 -2.40
C GLU A 39 -2.81 14.06 -1.05
N SER A 40 -2.23 13.50 0.00
CA SER A 40 -2.05 14.17 1.29
C SER A 40 -0.57 14.48 1.53
N LYS A 41 -0.32 15.56 2.26
CA LYS A 41 1.03 16.00 2.63
C LYS A 41 1.10 16.08 4.15
N GLY A 42 2.07 15.39 4.73
CA GLY A 42 2.31 15.42 6.16
C GLY A 42 3.47 14.50 6.52
N THR A 43 3.62 14.23 7.81
CA THR A 43 4.79 13.51 8.34
C THR A 43 4.74 12.05 7.93
N TYR A 44 3.57 11.42 8.02
CA TYR A 44 3.41 9.99 7.71
C TYR A 44 3.59 9.73 6.21
N GLN A 45 3.04 10.59 5.35
CA GLN A 45 3.29 10.50 3.91
C GLN A 45 4.74 10.75 3.53
N LYS A 46 5.47 11.62 4.23
CA LYS A 46 6.91 11.79 4.03
C LYS A 46 7.67 10.53 4.42
N LEU A 47 7.40 9.97 5.60
CA LEU A 47 8.03 8.75 6.09
C LEU A 47 7.80 7.59 5.12
N ARG A 48 6.56 7.39 4.67
CA ARG A 48 6.21 6.38 3.66
C ARG A 48 6.95 6.60 2.34
N ARG A 49 7.01 7.84 1.85
CA ARG A 49 7.68 8.17 0.59
C ARG A 49 9.19 7.89 0.69
N TYR A 50 9.84 8.30 1.77
CA TYR A 50 11.27 8.06 1.96
C TYR A 50 11.57 6.57 2.20
N GLY A 51 10.78 5.87 3.01
CA GLY A 51 10.91 4.42 3.21
C GLY A 51 10.73 3.64 1.92
N GLY A 52 9.73 4.00 1.11
CA GLY A 52 9.51 3.39 -0.21
C GLY A 52 10.67 3.64 -1.18
N TRP A 53 11.17 4.87 -1.27
CA TRP A 53 12.34 5.18 -2.11
C TRP A 53 13.60 4.46 -1.63
N PHE A 54 13.83 4.40 -0.32
CA PHE A 54 14.95 3.68 0.28
C PHE A 54 14.91 2.20 -0.11
N LEU A 55 13.76 1.54 0.05
CA LEU A 55 13.61 0.13 -0.31
C LEU A 55 13.72 -0.11 -1.82
N LEU A 56 13.17 0.77 -2.66
CA LEU A 56 13.28 0.64 -4.12
C LEU A 56 14.73 0.82 -4.58
N LEU A 57 15.46 1.79 -4.01
CA LEU A 57 16.88 1.98 -4.32
C LEU A 57 17.72 0.80 -3.84
N LEU A 58 17.46 0.31 -2.61
CA LEU A 58 18.13 -0.87 -2.09
C LEU A 58 17.89 -2.08 -3.00
N PHE A 59 16.63 -2.37 -3.31
CA PHE A 59 16.24 -3.46 -4.21
C PHE A 59 16.84 -3.31 -5.61
N GLY A 60 16.79 -2.11 -6.17
CA GLY A 60 17.28 -1.80 -7.50
C GLY A 60 18.80 -1.85 -7.63
N LEU A 61 19.55 -1.44 -6.61
CA LEU A 61 21.01 -1.29 -6.67
C LEU A 61 21.76 -2.54 -6.23
N VAL A 62 21.20 -3.34 -5.32
CA VAL A 62 21.88 -4.54 -4.79
C VAL A 62 22.37 -5.50 -5.88
N PRO A 63 21.59 -5.82 -6.94
CA PRO A 63 22.08 -6.68 -8.02
C PRO A 63 23.25 -6.09 -8.80
N TRP A 64 23.45 -4.77 -8.79
CA TRP A 64 24.52 -4.11 -9.55
C TRP A 64 25.86 -4.09 -8.81
N ILE A 65 25.84 -4.39 -7.51
CA ILE A 65 27.04 -4.46 -6.69
C ILE A 65 27.82 -5.71 -7.10
N SER A 66 29.04 -5.50 -7.59
CA SER A 66 30.03 -6.54 -7.89
C SER A 66 30.94 -6.78 -6.70
N TYR A 67 31.32 -8.05 -6.48
CA TYR A 67 32.26 -8.46 -5.45
C TYR A 67 33.25 -9.46 -6.04
N GLY A 68 34.47 -9.00 -6.32
CA GLY A 68 35.47 -9.77 -7.09
C GLY A 68 35.03 -9.96 -8.54
N ASP A 69 35.11 -11.19 -9.03
CA ASP A 69 34.78 -11.54 -10.42
C ASP A 69 33.28 -11.79 -10.67
N ARG A 70 32.44 -11.69 -9.63
CA ARG A 70 31.00 -12.00 -9.70
C ARG A 70 30.13 -10.95 -9.03
N GLN A 71 28.82 -11.01 -9.30
CA GLN A 71 27.82 -10.20 -8.62
C GLN A 71 27.78 -10.54 -7.12
N ALA A 72 27.62 -9.53 -6.26
CA ALA A 72 27.67 -9.68 -4.81
C ALA A 72 26.55 -10.57 -4.29
N ILE A 73 25.31 -10.39 -4.74
CA ILE A 73 24.21 -11.29 -4.40
C ILE A 73 23.71 -11.92 -5.69
N LEU A 74 23.98 -13.21 -5.87
CA LEU A 74 23.57 -13.98 -7.04
C LEU A 74 23.01 -15.33 -6.60
N LEU A 75 21.72 -15.52 -6.83
CA LEU A 75 20.98 -16.74 -6.53
C LEU A 75 20.97 -17.63 -7.77
N ASP A 76 22.09 -18.31 -8.04
CA ASP A 76 22.23 -19.15 -9.21
C ASP A 76 21.49 -20.49 -9.01
N ILE A 77 20.26 -20.56 -9.52
CA ILE A 77 19.44 -21.77 -9.48
C ILE A 77 20.03 -22.86 -10.39
N GLY A 78 20.68 -22.50 -11.49
CA GLY A 78 21.20 -23.45 -12.48
C GLY A 78 22.36 -24.28 -11.90
N ASN A 79 23.29 -23.62 -11.22
CA ASN A 79 24.41 -24.28 -10.55
C ASN A 79 24.13 -24.64 -9.09
N GLN A 80 22.92 -24.36 -8.58
CA GLN A 80 22.51 -24.56 -7.19
C GLN A 80 23.45 -23.85 -6.18
N GLN A 81 23.92 -22.66 -6.54
CA GLN A 81 24.85 -21.86 -5.74
C GLN A 81 24.22 -20.52 -5.37
N PHE A 82 24.02 -20.29 -4.08
CA PHE A 82 23.52 -19.00 -3.59
C PHE A 82 24.70 -18.17 -3.07
N ASN A 83 25.15 -17.23 -3.88
CA ASN A 83 26.32 -16.41 -3.60
C ASN A 83 25.90 -15.15 -2.84
N PHE A 84 26.46 -14.97 -1.65
CA PHE A 84 26.30 -13.80 -0.80
C PHE A 84 27.69 -13.22 -0.47
N PHE A 85 28.07 -12.18 -1.21
CA PHE A 85 29.38 -11.53 -1.18
C PHE A 85 30.52 -12.55 -1.34
N GLY A 86 31.28 -12.80 -0.28
CA GLY A 86 32.37 -13.78 -0.26
C GLY A 86 31.94 -15.22 0.04
N THR A 87 30.70 -15.45 0.46
CA THR A 87 30.21 -16.77 0.87
C THR A 87 29.33 -17.39 -0.21
N THR A 88 29.55 -18.67 -0.51
CA THR A 88 28.67 -19.46 -1.39
C THR A 88 27.93 -20.46 -0.53
N LEU A 89 26.60 -20.36 -0.47
CA LEU A 89 25.75 -21.32 0.21
C LEU A 89 25.32 -22.41 -0.78
N TYR A 90 25.48 -23.66 -0.38
CA TYR A 90 25.02 -24.82 -1.12
C TYR A 90 23.64 -25.26 -0.62
N PRO A 91 22.93 -26.16 -1.33
CA PRO A 91 21.61 -26.64 -0.89
C PRO A 91 21.59 -27.24 0.51
N GLN A 92 22.73 -27.76 0.97
CA GLN A 92 22.94 -28.30 2.32
C GLN A 92 22.79 -27.22 3.40
N ASP A 93 23.24 -26.00 3.08
CA ASP A 93 23.23 -24.82 3.95
C ASP A 93 21.88 -24.09 3.91
N LEU A 94 20.92 -24.54 3.10
CA LEU A 94 19.56 -23.98 3.05
C LEU A 94 18.86 -24.06 4.41
N THR A 95 19.28 -24.96 5.29
CA THR A 95 18.78 -25.02 6.68
C THR A 95 19.10 -23.75 7.46
N LEU A 96 20.29 -23.17 7.26
CA LEU A 96 20.68 -21.88 7.86
C LEU A 96 19.84 -20.73 7.31
N LEU A 97 19.61 -20.73 5.99
CA LEU A 97 18.75 -19.74 5.33
C LEU A 97 17.29 -19.86 5.79
N ALA A 98 16.78 -21.09 5.93
CA ALA A 98 15.43 -21.35 6.43
C ALA A 98 15.26 -20.88 7.88
N LEU A 99 16.24 -21.12 8.75
CA LEU A 99 16.24 -20.60 10.12
C LEU A 99 16.23 -19.06 10.13
N LEU A 100 17.05 -18.42 9.28
CA LEU A 100 17.08 -16.96 9.14
C LEU A 100 15.71 -16.42 8.70
N PHE A 101 15.08 -17.01 7.69
CA PHE A 101 13.74 -16.61 7.24
C PHE A 101 12.66 -16.87 8.29
N MET A 102 12.80 -17.93 9.08
CA MET A 102 11.90 -18.21 10.20
C MET A 102 12.01 -17.11 11.27
N ILE A 103 13.23 -16.74 11.69
CA ILE A 103 13.47 -15.64 12.63
C ILE A 103 12.92 -14.32 12.07
N ALA A 104 13.14 -14.04 10.79
CA ALA A 104 12.61 -12.83 10.14
C ALA A 104 11.07 -12.82 10.11
N ALA A 105 10.44 -13.96 9.83
CA ALA A 105 8.98 -14.09 9.84
C ALA A 105 8.40 -13.90 11.25
N PHE A 106 8.97 -14.53 12.27
CA PHE A 106 8.57 -14.31 13.67
C PHE A 106 8.81 -12.87 14.11
N GLY A 107 9.92 -12.26 13.71
CA GLY A 107 10.22 -10.85 13.97
C GLY A 107 9.19 -9.91 13.33
N LEU A 108 8.77 -10.18 12.09
CA LEU A 108 7.71 -9.43 11.42
C LEU A 108 6.36 -9.59 12.14
N PHE A 109 6.02 -10.80 12.59
CA PHE A 109 4.81 -11.06 13.36
C PHE A 109 4.84 -10.35 14.72
N PHE A 110 5.97 -10.39 15.43
CA PHE A 110 6.17 -9.66 16.68
C PHE A 110 6.02 -8.15 16.50
N ILE A 111 6.62 -7.56 15.46
CA ILE A 111 6.44 -6.12 15.19
C ILE A 111 4.97 -5.83 14.87
N THR A 112 4.29 -6.74 14.17
CA THR A 112 2.86 -6.59 13.82
C THR A 112 1.96 -6.58 15.06
N THR A 113 2.24 -7.40 16.08
CA THR A 113 1.41 -7.41 17.29
C THR A 113 1.47 -6.08 18.04
N PHE A 114 2.59 -5.35 17.95
CA PHE A 114 2.72 -4.04 18.62
C PHE A 114 2.29 -2.87 17.73
N LEU A 115 2.71 -2.84 16.46
CA LEU A 115 2.52 -1.70 15.55
C LEU A 115 1.45 -1.94 14.49
N GLY A 116 0.66 -3.00 14.64
CA GLY A 116 -0.38 -3.38 13.71
C GLY A 116 0.15 -3.56 12.28
N ARG A 117 -0.52 -2.92 11.32
CA ARG A 117 -0.24 -3.07 9.88
C ARG A 117 0.72 -2.03 9.29
N VAL A 118 1.57 -1.43 10.12
CA VAL A 118 2.54 -0.40 9.66
C VAL A 118 3.47 -0.94 8.56
N TRP A 119 3.85 -2.22 8.58
CA TRP A 119 4.59 -2.82 7.45
C TRP A 119 3.84 -2.66 6.12
N CYS A 120 2.55 -3.01 6.11
CA CYS A 120 1.69 -2.87 4.93
C CYS A 120 1.55 -1.42 4.48
N GLY A 121 1.49 -0.47 5.40
CA GLY A 121 1.33 0.95 5.06
C GLY A 121 2.59 1.64 4.52
N TYR A 122 3.78 1.21 4.97
CA TYR A 122 5.02 1.96 4.76
C TYR A 122 6.04 1.25 3.87
N LEU A 123 6.17 -0.07 3.98
CA LEU A 123 7.32 -0.81 3.44
C LEU A 123 6.92 -1.95 2.50
N CYS A 124 5.67 -2.40 2.55
CA CYS A 124 5.20 -3.51 1.74
C CYS A 124 5.37 -3.20 0.23
N PRO A 125 6.05 -4.09 -0.52
CA PRO A 125 6.19 -4.01 -1.97
C PRO A 125 4.92 -3.51 -2.67
N GLN A 126 3.82 -4.26 -2.55
CA GLN A 126 2.59 -3.96 -3.27
C GLN A 126 2.14 -2.50 -3.11
N THR A 127 2.25 -1.95 -1.90
CA THR A 127 1.88 -0.55 -1.64
C THR A 127 2.89 0.43 -2.22
N VAL A 128 4.19 0.17 -2.10
CA VAL A 128 5.25 1.02 -2.66
C VAL A 128 5.09 1.17 -4.18
N TRP A 129 4.92 0.06 -4.91
CA TRP A 129 4.67 0.10 -6.35
C TRP A 129 3.34 0.80 -6.69
N THR A 130 2.25 0.51 -5.97
CA THR A 130 0.93 1.15 -6.20
C THR A 130 1.00 2.67 -6.03
N PHE A 131 1.64 3.15 -4.96
CA PHE A 131 1.78 4.58 -4.71
C PHE A 131 2.73 5.27 -5.69
N MET A 132 3.77 4.58 -6.16
CA MET A 132 4.62 5.09 -7.23
C MET A 132 3.80 5.25 -8.53
N TYR A 133 2.93 4.30 -8.87
CA TYR A 133 2.05 4.41 -10.04
C TYR A 133 1.07 5.57 -9.90
N ILE A 134 0.43 5.71 -8.73
CA ILE A 134 -0.47 6.83 -8.43
C ILE A 134 0.25 8.18 -8.52
N TRP A 135 1.52 8.25 -8.08
CA TRP A 135 2.32 9.47 -8.20
C TRP A 135 2.54 9.88 -9.67
N PHE A 136 2.83 8.92 -10.55
CA PHE A 136 2.90 9.19 -12.00
C PHE A 136 1.54 9.57 -12.60
N GLU A 137 0.43 8.93 -12.16
CA GLU A 137 -0.92 9.35 -12.57
C GLU A 137 -1.20 10.80 -12.22
N GLU A 138 -0.86 11.19 -10.99
CA GLU A 138 -1.09 12.54 -10.52
C GLU A 138 -0.24 13.57 -11.27
N LYS A 139 1.01 13.22 -11.60
CA LYS A 139 1.90 14.11 -12.36
C LYS A 139 1.45 14.31 -13.82
N LEU A 140 0.89 13.28 -14.45
CA LEU A 140 0.55 13.29 -15.89
C LEU A 140 -0.91 13.68 -16.15
N GLU A 141 -1.85 13.16 -15.35
CA GLU A 141 -3.31 13.38 -15.51
C GLU A 141 -3.83 14.47 -14.56
N GLY A 142 -3.23 14.59 -13.36
CA GLY A 142 -3.55 15.61 -12.35
C GLY A 142 -4.23 15.05 -11.09
N ASN A 143 -4.77 15.95 -10.26
CA ASN A 143 -5.44 15.61 -9.01
C ASN A 143 -6.59 14.61 -9.20
N ALA A 144 -6.96 13.89 -8.12
CA ALA A 144 -8.01 12.87 -8.11
C ALA A 144 -9.32 13.30 -8.82
N ASN A 145 -9.85 14.49 -8.53
CA ASN A 145 -11.08 15.00 -9.15
C ASN A 145 -10.95 15.22 -10.66
N LYS A 146 -9.77 15.66 -11.12
CA LYS A 146 -9.50 15.87 -12.54
C LYS A 146 -9.45 14.53 -13.27
N ARG A 147 -8.77 13.53 -12.69
CA ARG A 147 -8.74 12.15 -13.22
C ARG A 147 -10.12 11.53 -13.29
N ARG A 148 -10.94 11.71 -12.24
CA ARG A 148 -12.33 11.21 -12.23
C ARG A 148 -13.18 11.86 -13.33
N LYS A 149 -13.04 13.17 -13.55
CA LYS A 149 -13.74 13.88 -14.62
C LYS A 149 -13.27 13.41 -16.00
N GLN A 150 -11.96 13.26 -16.19
CA GLN A 150 -11.35 12.82 -17.44
C GLN A 150 -11.81 11.42 -17.87
N ASP A 151 -11.97 10.50 -16.93
CA ASP A 151 -12.44 9.15 -17.24
C ASP A 151 -13.90 9.08 -17.67
N ASN A 152 -14.73 10.03 -17.24
CA ASN A 152 -16.12 10.16 -17.66
C ASN A 152 -16.30 11.07 -18.89
N SER A 153 -15.20 11.66 -19.39
CA SER A 153 -15.24 12.56 -20.54
C SER A 153 -14.97 11.81 -21.84
N PRO A 154 -15.48 12.28 -23.00
CA PRO A 154 -15.14 11.69 -24.29
C PRO A 154 -13.62 11.74 -24.54
N MET A 155 -13.11 10.72 -25.24
CA MET A 155 -11.68 10.62 -25.54
C MET A 155 -11.25 11.71 -26.51
N THR A 156 -10.58 12.74 -26.01
CA THR A 156 -9.90 13.76 -26.82
C THR A 156 -8.46 13.32 -27.14
N ALA A 157 -7.86 13.84 -28.21
CA ALA A 157 -6.47 13.51 -28.58
C ALA A 157 -5.48 13.83 -27.44
N GLU A 158 -5.70 14.93 -26.70
CA GLU A 158 -4.89 15.28 -25.53
C GLU A 158 -5.04 14.26 -24.40
N LEU A 159 -6.26 13.77 -24.16
CA LEU A 159 -6.52 12.75 -23.13
C LEU A 159 -5.86 11.41 -23.49
N VAL A 160 -5.93 11.01 -24.77
CA VAL A 160 -5.26 9.81 -25.26
C VAL A 160 -3.75 9.94 -25.07
N ALA A 161 -3.14 11.07 -25.46
CA ALA A 161 -1.72 11.28 -25.28
C ALA A 161 -1.29 11.19 -23.80
N ARG A 162 -2.04 11.81 -22.87
CA ARG A 162 -1.77 11.74 -21.43
C ARG A 162 -1.91 10.31 -20.89
N LYS A 163 -2.95 9.58 -21.29
CA LYS A 163 -3.16 8.18 -20.88
C LYS A 163 -2.06 7.27 -21.41
N THR A 164 -1.67 7.42 -22.68
CA THR A 164 -0.56 6.67 -23.27
C THR A 164 0.74 6.95 -22.52
N LEU A 165 1.06 8.21 -22.23
CA LEU A 165 2.26 8.58 -21.49
C LEU A 165 2.27 7.97 -20.07
N LYS A 166 1.12 7.91 -19.40
CA LYS A 166 0.98 7.18 -18.13
C LYS A 166 1.29 5.70 -18.29
N HIS A 167 0.69 5.03 -19.27
CA HIS A 167 0.90 3.60 -19.48
C HIS A 167 2.35 3.28 -19.87
N LEU A 168 3.01 4.15 -20.62
CA LEU A 168 4.44 4.06 -20.91
C LEU A 168 5.28 4.18 -19.63
N ALA A 169 4.99 5.15 -18.76
CA ALA A 169 5.68 5.30 -17.49
C ALA A 169 5.49 4.07 -16.58
N TRP A 170 4.26 3.55 -16.49
CA TRP A 170 3.95 2.32 -15.75
C TRP A 170 4.69 1.11 -16.31
N PHE A 171 4.71 0.95 -17.63
CA PHE A 171 5.40 -0.16 -18.27
C PHE A 171 6.92 -0.07 -18.08
N ALA A 172 7.51 1.13 -18.15
CA ALA A 172 8.93 1.32 -17.88
C ALA A 172 9.31 0.91 -16.45
N ILE A 173 8.51 1.30 -15.45
CA ILE A 173 8.73 0.93 -14.05
C ILE A 173 8.59 -0.59 -13.86
N ALA A 174 7.54 -1.18 -14.45
CA ALA A 174 7.33 -2.62 -14.45
C ALA A 174 8.51 -3.37 -15.08
N LEU A 175 9.04 -2.88 -16.20
CA LEU A 175 10.16 -3.49 -16.90
C LEU A 175 11.44 -3.44 -16.07
N VAL A 176 11.77 -2.27 -15.49
CA VAL A 176 12.91 -2.13 -14.55
C VAL A 176 12.75 -3.06 -13.36
N THR A 177 11.53 -3.20 -12.84
CA THR A 177 11.22 -4.13 -11.75
C THR A 177 11.48 -5.58 -12.17
N GLY A 178 11.02 -5.97 -13.35
CA GLY A 178 11.26 -7.30 -13.92
C GLY A 178 12.75 -7.60 -14.10
N PHE A 179 13.52 -6.67 -14.66
CA PHE A 179 14.97 -6.79 -14.75
C PHE A 179 15.65 -6.93 -13.40
N THR A 180 15.23 -6.13 -12.41
CA THR A 180 15.80 -6.19 -11.07
C THR A 180 15.53 -7.55 -10.42
N PHE A 181 14.29 -8.06 -10.52
CA PHE A 181 13.93 -9.38 -10.00
C PHE A 181 14.74 -10.50 -10.64
N VAL A 182 14.82 -10.54 -11.97
CA VAL A 182 15.59 -11.57 -12.68
C VAL A 182 17.10 -11.38 -12.47
N GLY A 183 17.56 -10.14 -12.28
CA GLY A 183 18.93 -9.78 -11.97
C GLY A 183 19.45 -10.36 -10.66
N TYR A 184 18.58 -10.81 -9.74
CA TYR A 184 19.01 -11.57 -8.57
C TYR A 184 19.38 -13.02 -8.89
N PHE A 185 18.94 -13.57 -10.03
CA PHE A 185 19.14 -14.97 -10.42
C PHE A 185 20.10 -15.13 -11.60
N VAL A 186 20.18 -14.13 -12.47
CA VAL A 186 21.08 -14.07 -13.64
C VAL A 186 21.92 -12.81 -13.50
N PRO A 187 23.24 -12.84 -13.83
CA PRO A 187 24.09 -11.65 -13.75
C PRO A 187 23.46 -10.44 -14.43
N VAL A 188 23.20 -9.37 -13.67
CA VAL A 188 22.35 -8.25 -14.15
C VAL A 188 22.95 -7.52 -15.34
N ARG A 189 24.28 -7.44 -15.43
CA ARG A 189 24.98 -6.75 -16.53
C ARG A 189 24.80 -7.47 -17.85
N GLU A 190 25.00 -8.78 -17.85
CA GLU A 190 24.79 -9.64 -19.02
C GLU A 190 23.31 -9.65 -19.41
N LEU A 191 22.41 -9.81 -18.43
CA LEU A 191 20.97 -9.78 -18.66
C LEU A 191 20.50 -8.52 -19.40
N VAL A 192 20.97 -7.35 -18.95
CA VAL A 192 20.56 -6.07 -19.57
C VAL A 192 21.17 -5.93 -20.96
N ILE A 193 22.46 -6.24 -21.14
CA ILE A 193 23.12 -6.14 -22.44
C ILE A 193 22.45 -7.09 -23.44
N ASP A 194 22.33 -8.37 -23.11
CA ASP A 194 21.79 -9.40 -23.99
C ASP A 194 20.34 -9.12 -24.40
N PHE A 195 19.56 -8.53 -23.49
CA PHE A 195 18.16 -8.19 -23.77
C PHE A 195 18.07 -7.09 -24.83
N PHE A 196 18.90 -6.04 -24.72
CA PHE A 196 18.90 -4.94 -25.68
C PHE A 196 19.63 -5.26 -26.98
N THR A 197 20.57 -6.20 -26.98
CA THR A 197 21.21 -6.72 -28.21
C THR A 197 20.40 -7.82 -28.89
N PHE A 198 19.23 -8.19 -28.35
CA PHE A 198 18.39 -9.30 -28.84
C PHE A 198 19.12 -10.65 -28.90
N ASN A 199 20.11 -10.85 -28.01
CA ASN A 199 20.92 -12.07 -27.94
C ASN A 199 20.54 -12.97 -26.75
N SER A 200 19.59 -12.55 -25.91
CA SER A 200 19.16 -13.34 -24.76
C SER A 200 18.43 -14.62 -25.15
N THR A 201 18.68 -15.68 -24.38
CA THR A 201 17.90 -16.91 -24.38
C THR A 201 16.43 -16.64 -23.99
N PHE A 202 15.52 -17.52 -24.41
CA PHE A 202 14.08 -17.40 -24.14
C PHE A 202 13.72 -17.22 -22.65
N TRP A 203 14.37 -17.96 -21.75
CA TRP A 203 14.00 -18.01 -20.33
C TRP A 203 14.19 -16.68 -19.57
N PRO A 204 15.35 -16.00 -19.64
CA PRO A 204 15.52 -14.68 -19.05
C PRO A 204 14.49 -13.66 -19.55
N VAL A 205 14.24 -13.61 -20.87
CA VAL A 205 13.28 -12.69 -21.48
C VAL A 205 11.86 -12.97 -20.98
N PHE A 206 11.46 -14.25 -20.96
CA PHE A 206 10.16 -14.66 -20.46
C PHE A 206 9.92 -14.20 -19.02
N TRP A 207 10.87 -14.45 -18.11
CA TRP A 207 10.72 -14.07 -16.70
C TRP A 207 10.74 -12.56 -16.48
N VAL A 208 11.58 -11.81 -17.21
CA VAL A 208 11.57 -10.33 -17.15
C VAL A 208 10.20 -9.81 -17.54
N MET A 209 9.67 -10.29 -18.67
CA MET A 209 8.35 -9.86 -19.18
C MET A 209 7.21 -10.32 -18.27
N PHE A 210 7.29 -11.54 -17.72
CA PHE A 210 6.31 -12.07 -16.77
C PHE A 210 6.22 -11.18 -15.52
N PHE A 211 7.35 -10.91 -14.85
CA PHE A 211 7.37 -10.04 -13.68
C PHE A 211 6.97 -8.60 -14.01
N ALA A 212 7.32 -8.08 -15.18
CA ALA A 212 6.87 -6.78 -15.64
C ALA A 212 5.33 -6.74 -15.80
N ILE A 213 4.74 -7.72 -16.50
CA ILE A 213 3.29 -7.80 -16.69
C ILE A 213 2.56 -7.96 -15.35
N CYS A 214 3.06 -8.82 -14.46
CA CYS A 214 2.50 -8.98 -13.11
C CYS A 214 2.58 -7.68 -12.31
N THR A 215 3.71 -6.97 -12.32
CA THR A 215 3.88 -5.68 -11.63
C THR A 215 2.91 -4.63 -12.19
N TYR A 216 2.79 -4.56 -13.51
CA TYR A 216 1.88 -3.65 -14.20
C TYR A 216 0.41 -3.93 -13.84
N GLY A 217 -0.01 -5.19 -13.85
CA GLY A 217 -1.37 -5.60 -13.47
C GLY A 217 -1.67 -5.31 -12.00
N ASN A 218 -0.77 -5.74 -11.11
CA ASN A 218 -0.97 -5.67 -9.67
C ASN A 218 -0.97 -4.22 -9.16
N ALA A 219 0.00 -3.41 -9.56
CA ALA A 219 0.15 -2.02 -9.08
C ALA A 219 -0.75 -1.05 -9.85
N GLY A 220 -0.96 -1.27 -11.15
CA GLY A 220 -1.75 -0.38 -11.99
C GLY A 220 -3.26 -0.55 -11.81
N TRP A 221 -3.73 -1.79 -11.86
CA TRP A 221 -5.17 -2.10 -11.98
C TRP A 221 -5.74 -2.67 -10.68
N MET A 222 -5.09 -3.67 -10.08
CA MET A 222 -5.65 -4.40 -8.94
C MET A 222 -5.51 -3.63 -7.62
N ARG A 223 -4.40 -2.91 -7.41
CA ARG A 223 -4.17 -2.00 -6.27
C ARG A 223 -4.58 -2.63 -4.92
N SER A 224 -5.64 -2.12 -4.30
CA SER A 224 -6.18 -2.55 -3.01
C SER A 224 -6.79 -3.95 -3.06
N ILE A 225 -7.28 -4.42 -4.21
CA ILE A 225 -7.82 -5.79 -4.39
C ILE A 225 -6.76 -6.82 -4.02
N MET A 226 -5.50 -6.59 -4.42
CA MET A 226 -4.38 -7.45 -4.05
C MET A 226 -4.20 -7.53 -2.54
N CYS A 227 -4.25 -6.38 -1.85
CA CYS A 227 -4.08 -6.31 -0.39
C CYS A 227 -5.26 -6.92 0.38
N ILE A 228 -6.49 -6.85 -0.14
CA ILE A 228 -7.70 -7.28 0.57
C ILE A 228 -8.02 -8.77 0.30
N HIS A 229 -7.84 -9.23 -0.93
CA HIS A 229 -8.29 -10.56 -1.35
C HIS A 229 -7.18 -11.57 -1.63
N MET A 230 -6.01 -11.11 -2.06
CA MET A 230 -4.93 -12.02 -2.48
C MET A 230 -3.81 -12.12 -1.45
N CYS A 231 -3.60 -11.08 -0.65
CA CYS A 231 -2.56 -11.07 0.37
C CYS A 231 -3.01 -11.88 1.59
N PRO A 232 -2.43 -13.08 1.85
CA PRO A 232 -2.80 -13.86 3.03
C PRO A 232 -2.42 -13.14 4.32
N TYR A 233 -1.31 -12.39 4.29
CA TYR A 233 -0.81 -11.63 5.42
C TYR A 233 -1.84 -10.61 5.94
N ALA A 234 -2.57 -9.92 5.05
CA ALA A 234 -3.61 -8.98 5.45
C ALA A 234 -4.67 -9.61 6.37
N ARG A 235 -5.06 -10.86 6.10
CA ARG A 235 -6.05 -11.61 6.89
C ARG A 235 -5.48 -12.13 8.20
N PHE A 236 -4.25 -12.66 8.16
CA PHE A 236 -3.59 -13.12 9.39
C PHE A 236 -3.36 -11.98 10.36
N GLN A 237 -2.90 -10.81 9.89
CA GLN A 237 -2.67 -9.66 10.76
C GLN A 237 -3.96 -9.16 11.43
N SER A 238 -5.09 -9.13 10.72
CA SER A 238 -6.36 -8.69 11.32
C SER A 238 -6.85 -9.62 12.43
N ALA A 239 -6.45 -10.90 12.42
CA ALA A 239 -6.77 -11.85 13.49
C ALA A 239 -5.78 -11.76 14.68
N MET A 240 -4.64 -11.09 14.51
CA MET A 240 -3.61 -10.93 15.54
C MET A 240 -3.71 -9.61 16.31
N PHE A 241 -4.65 -8.75 15.94
CA PHE A 241 -4.86 -7.51 16.66
C PHE A 241 -5.46 -7.77 18.04
N ASP A 242 -4.90 -7.12 19.04
CA ASP A 242 -5.44 -7.02 20.39
C ASP A 242 -5.64 -5.54 20.74
N LYS A 243 -6.32 -5.26 21.85
CA LYS A 243 -6.63 -3.90 22.32
C LYS A 243 -5.40 -3.02 22.45
N ASP A 244 -4.27 -3.61 22.84
CA ASP A 244 -2.99 -2.91 23.02
C ASP A 244 -2.20 -2.71 21.71
N THR A 245 -2.73 -3.13 20.56
CA THR A 245 -2.07 -2.94 19.26
C THR A 245 -2.23 -1.48 18.81
N PHE A 246 -1.13 -0.81 18.47
CA PHE A 246 -1.19 0.52 17.88
C PHE A 246 -1.78 0.46 16.47
N ILE A 247 -2.97 1.02 16.31
CA ILE A 247 -3.70 1.13 15.05
C ILE A 247 -3.96 2.60 14.72
N VAL A 248 -4.25 2.88 13.45
CA VAL A 248 -4.79 4.19 13.10
C VAL A 248 -6.24 4.22 13.56
N GLY A 249 -6.57 5.10 14.50
CA GLY A 249 -7.90 5.22 15.10
C GLY A 249 -8.45 6.64 15.01
N TYR A 250 -9.78 6.76 15.04
CA TYR A 250 -10.50 8.02 15.13
C TYR A 250 -11.02 8.19 16.55
N ASP A 251 -10.77 9.35 17.16
CA ASP A 251 -11.27 9.68 18.49
C ASP A 251 -12.77 10.03 18.41
N ALA A 252 -13.61 9.01 18.66
CA ALA A 252 -15.05 9.18 18.64
C ALA A 252 -15.56 10.06 19.79
N ALA A 253 -14.90 10.05 20.96
CA ALA A 253 -15.32 10.85 22.11
C ALA A 253 -15.16 12.35 21.83
N ARG A 254 -14.10 12.73 21.11
CA ARG A 254 -13.82 14.10 20.70
C ARG A 254 -14.53 14.51 19.41
N GLY A 255 -14.68 13.57 18.47
CA GLY A 255 -15.12 13.86 17.11
C GLY A 255 -16.62 13.78 16.86
N GLU A 256 -17.35 12.94 17.61
CA GLU A 256 -18.77 12.65 17.33
C GLU A 256 -19.73 13.78 17.69
N GLN A 257 -20.95 13.71 17.15
CA GLN A 257 -21.79 14.87 16.83
C GLN A 257 -21.14 15.75 15.74
N ARG A 258 -20.65 15.08 14.68
CA ARG A 258 -19.96 15.73 13.57
C ARG A 258 -20.93 16.55 12.70
N GLY A 259 -20.43 17.64 12.13
CA GLY A 259 -21.22 18.46 11.21
C GLY A 259 -20.46 19.64 10.61
N PRO A 260 -20.90 20.11 9.43
CA PRO A 260 -20.29 21.24 8.75
C PRO A 260 -20.51 22.53 9.54
N ARG A 261 -19.48 23.38 9.60
CA ARG A 261 -19.53 24.66 10.31
C ARG A 261 -18.54 25.69 9.76
N ALA A 262 -18.78 26.96 10.06
CA ALA A 262 -17.85 28.04 9.75
C ALA A 262 -16.63 27.99 10.68
N ARG A 263 -15.46 28.45 10.20
CA ARG A 263 -14.20 28.47 10.97
C ARG A 263 -14.27 29.27 12.27
N LYS A 264 -15.13 30.29 12.32
CA LYS A 264 -15.29 31.18 13.47
C LYS A 264 -16.39 30.71 14.44
N ALA A 265 -17.13 29.65 14.10
CA ALA A 265 -18.18 29.15 14.97
C ALA A 265 -17.57 28.32 16.10
N ASP A 266 -18.08 28.51 17.32
CA ASP A 266 -17.72 27.66 18.45
C ASP A 266 -18.46 26.31 18.32
N PRO A 267 -17.73 25.19 18.15
CA PRO A 267 -18.34 23.87 18.05
C PRO A 267 -19.15 23.49 19.30
N LYS A 268 -18.71 23.90 20.50
CA LYS A 268 -19.41 23.57 21.75
C LYS A 268 -20.75 24.28 21.85
N ALA A 269 -20.82 25.55 21.42
CA ALA A 269 -22.07 26.31 21.35
C ALA A 269 -23.08 25.71 20.37
N LEU A 270 -22.61 24.96 19.35
CA LEU A 270 -23.45 24.29 18.36
C LEU A 270 -23.79 22.84 18.72
N GLY A 271 -23.28 22.32 19.84
CA GLY A 271 -23.40 20.90 20.18
C GLY A 271 -22.74 19.99 19.14
N LEU A 272 -21.58 20.40 18.61
CA LEU A 272 -20.82 19.63 17.63
C LEU A 272 -19.46 19.21 18.19
N GLY A 273 -19.01 18.02 17.81
CA GLY A 273 -17.64 17.55 18.07
C GLY A 273 -16.61 18.15 17.11
N ASP A 274 -15.33 17.81 17.29
CA ASP A 274 -14.22 18.39 16.51
C ASP A 274 -14.21 17.94 15.03
N CYS A 275 -14.90 16.86 14.68
CA CYS A 275 -15.04 16.42 13.30
C CYS A 275 -16.00 17.34 12.52
N ILE A 276 -15.54 17.89 11.41
CA ILE A 276 -16.31 18.79 10.53
C ILE A 276 -16.99 18.08 9.35
N ASP A 277 -16.97 16.74 9.32
CA ASP A 277 -17.60 15.92 8.27
C ASP A 277 -17.17 16.27 6.82
N CYS A 278 -15.87 16.48 6.61
CA CYS A 278 -15.32 16.93 5.31
C CYS A 278 -14.96 15.80 4.31
N ASP A 279 -15.05 14.54 4.73
CA ASP A 279 -14.68 13.33 3.96
C ASP A 279 -13.23 13.29 3.42
N LEU A 280 -12.34 14.18 3.87
CA LEU A 280 -10.95 14.19 3.40
C LEU A 280 -10.20 12.91 3.82
N CYS A 281 -10.49 12.36 4.99
CA CYS A 281 -9.93 11.09 5.46
C CYS A 281 -10.22 9.93 4.51
N VAL A 282 -11.40 9.91 3.88
CA VAL A 282 -11.80 8.87 2.93
C VAL A 282 -11.20 9.11 1.55
N GLN A 283 -11.18 10.37 1.09
CA GLN A 283 -10.60 10.73 -0.22
C GLN A 283 -9.10 10.39 -0.33
N VAL A 284 -8.36 10.41 0.78
CA VAL A 284 -6.93 10.09 0.81
C VAL A 284 -6.66 8.61 1.13
N CYS A 285 -7.71 7.84 1.46
CA CYS A 285 -7.59 6.45 1.84
C CYS A 285 -7.35 5.57 0.60
N PRO A 286 -6.24 4.81 0.51
CA PRO A 286 -5.96 3.96 -0.64
C PRO A 286 -6.90 2.76 -0.76
N THR A 287 -7.57 2.37 0.34
CA THR A 287 -8.55 1.28 0.37
C THR A 287 -9.99 1.78 0.39
N GLY A 288 -10.20 3.10 0.38
CA GLY A 288 -11.52 3.73 0.27
C GLY A 288 -12.43 3.49 1.47
N ILE A 289 -11.86 3.23 2.64
CA ILE A 289 -12.60 3.07 3.89
C ILE A 289 -12.85 4.40 4.60
N ASP A 290 -13.91 4.44 5.42
CA ASP A 290 -14.19 5.53 6.34
C ASP A 290 -13.75 5.14 7.76
N ILE A 291 -12.62 5.71 8.18
CA ILE A 291 -12.02 5.46 9.50
C ILE A 291 -12.91 5.86 10.69
N ARG A 292 -13.95 6.66 10.44
CA ARG A 292 -14.93 7.05 11.46
C ARG A 292 -15.88 5.91 11.83
N ASP A 293 -15.97 4.88 10.99
CA ASP A 293 -16.78 3.68 11.25
C ASP A 293 -16.05 2.65 12.13
N GLY A 294 -14.89 3.02 12.69
CA GLY A 294 -14.09 2.19 13.57
C GLY A 294 -13.01 1.37 12.84
N LEU A 295 -12.51 0.35 13.52
CA LEU A 295 -11.46 -0.51 12.99
C LEU A 295 -12.00 -1.40 11.86
N GLN A 296 -11.40 -1.25 10.68
CA GLN A 296 -11.74 -2.01 9.48
C GLN A 296 -10.52 -2.80 9.02
N TYR A 297 -10.70 -4.09 8.71
CA TYR A 297 -9.60 -4.97 8.33
C TYR A 297 -8.91 -4.55 7.01
N GLU A 298 -9.55 -3.74 6.19
CA GLU A 298 -8.96 -3.16 4.98
C GLU A 298 -7.97 -2.03 5.27
N CYS A 299 -7.93 -1.50 6.50
CA CYS A 299 -6.99 -0.45 6.88
C CYS A 299 -5.55 -0.99 6.87
N ILE A 300 -4.68 -0.36 6.07
CA ILE A 300 -3.26 -0.71 5.97
C ILE A 300 -2.37 0.14 6.91
N ASN A 301 -2.93 0.86 7.88
CA ASN A 301 -2.21 1.71 8.83
C ASN A 301 -1.19 2.69 8.18
N CYS A 302 -1.51 3.26 7.02
CA CYS A 302 -0.59 4.15 6.27
C CYS A 302 -0.56 5.62 6.73
N GLY A 303 -1.42 6.01 7.68
CA GLY A 303 -1.46 7.37 8.27
C GLY A 303 -1.89 8.49 7.31
N ALA A 304 -2.35 8.19 6.09
CA ALA A 304 -2.77 9.21 5.12
C ALA A 304 -3.95 10.07 5.62
N CYS A 305 -4.89 9.42 6.33
CA CYS A 305 -6.03 10.08 6.95
C CYS A 305 -5.63 10.97 8.13
N ILE A 306 -4.60 10.60 8.91
CA ILE A 306 -4.04 11.43 9.99
C ILE A 306 -3.51 12.74 9.41
N ASP A 307 -2.62 12.65 8.43
CA ASP A 307 -2.02 13.83 7.78
C ASP A 307 -3.12 14.75 7.19
N ALA A 308 -4.14 14.19 6.53
CA ALA A 308 -5.22 14.97 5.96
C ALA A 308 -6.12 15.63 7.02
N CYS A 309 -6.40 14.92 8.12
CA CYS A 309 -7.20 15.42 9.23
C CYS A 309 -6.47 16.52 9.98
N ASP A 310 -5.19 16.33 10.31
CA ASP A 310 -4.38 17.31 11.03
C ASP A 310 -4.25 18.63 10.26
N ASN A 311 -4.05 18.56 8.94
CA ASN A 311 -4.07 19.76 8.09
C ASN A 311 -5.43 20.48 8.14
N THR A 312 -6.52 19.75 8.33
CA THR A 312 -7.87 20.30 8.43
C THR A 312 -8.11 20.91 9.81
N MET A 313 -7.73 20.21 10.88
CA MET A 313 -7.80 20.71 12.26
C MET A 313 -7.00 22.00 12.42
N GLU A 314 -5.78 22.05 11.88
CA GLU A 314 -4.93 23.25 11.89
C GLU A 314 -5.60 24.44 11.18
N ARG A 315 -6.27 24.21 10.04
CA ARG A 315 -7.01 25.26 9.32
C ARG A 315 -8.26 25.75 10.06
N MET A 316 -8.84 24.91 10.90
CA MET A 316 -9.97 25.25 11.77
C MET A 316 -9.53 25.86 13.10
N GLY A 317 -8.23 25.79 13.44
CA GLY A 317 -7.70 26.23 14.73
C GLY A 317 -7.95 25.24 15.87
N TYR A 318 -8.16 23.96 15.56
CA TYR A 318 -8.36 22.88 16.54
C TYR A 318 -7.06 22.13 16.80
N GLU A 319 -6.99 21.44 17.94
CA GLU A 319 -5.85 20.57 18.26
C GLU A 319 -5.72 19.43 17.23
N LYS A 320 -4.48 19.01 16.95
CA LYS A 320 -4.22 17.87 16.05
C LYS A 320 -4.60 16.54 16.70
N GLY A 321 -4.53 15.44 15.95
CA GLY A 321 -4.70 14.10 16.50
C GLY A 321 -6.15 13.66 16.71
N LEU A 322 -7.11 14.24 15.99
CA LEU A 322 -8.49 13.69 15.93
C LEU A 322 -8.50 12.28 15.30
N ILE A 323 -7.57 12.04 14.38
CA ILE A 323 -7.18 10.70 13.94
C ILE A 323 -5.71 10.57 14.31
N ASN A 324 -5.32 9.51 15.01
CA ASN A 324 -3.93 9.29 15.42
C ASN A 324 -3.59 7.78 15.39
N TYR A 325 -2.34 7.44 15.73
CA TYR A 325 -2.01 6.07 16.12
C TYR A 325 -2.34 5.90 17.60
N THR A 326 -3.30 5.03 17.90
CA THR A 326 -3.79 4.73 19.26
C THR A 326 -4.12 3.24 19.39
N THR A 327 -4.28 2.80 20.63
CA THR A 327 -4.92 1.54 21.00
C THR A 327 -6.44 1.71 21.04
N GLU A 328 -7.19 0.60 21.04
CA GLU A 328 -8.66 0.61 21.12
C GLU A 328 -9.20 1.16 22.45
#